data_AF-A0A838MJH9-F1
#
_entry.id   AF-A0A838MJH9-F1
#
_cell.length_a   1.000
_cell.length_b   1.000
_cell.length_c   1.000
_cell.angle_alpha   90.00
_cell.angle_beta   90.00
_cell.angle_gamma   90.00
#
_symmetry.space_group_name_H-M   'P 1'
#
loop_
_entity.id
_entity.type
_entity.pdbx_description
1 polymer ?
#
loop_
_entity_poly.entity_id
_entity_poly.type
_entity_poly.pdbx_seq_one_letter_code
_entity_poly.pdbx_strand_id
1 'polypeptide(L)'
;MTFKLSILLIPYLLFLLLWLIFSLVAVYHMIKFGFKNFTTFFTTFIFVAVSLALLAVSYSFLMQIDWDTQITIFENAFNAKLF
;
A
#
# COMPACT_ATOMS: atom_id res chain seq x y z
N MET A 1 0.32 -19.31 -19.42
CA MET A 1 -0.64 -18.19 -19.52
C MET A 1 0.11 -16.91 -19.19
N THR A 2 -0.08 -15.84 -19.95
CA THR A 2 0.68 -14.59 -19.80
C THR A 2 -0.25 -13.44 -19.41
N PHE A 3 0.14 -12.66 -18.40
CA PHE A 3 -0.62 -11.51 -17.94
C PHE A 3 0.32 -10.38 -17.53
N LYS A 4 -0.17 -9.13 -17.52
CA LYS A 4 0.61 -7.97 -17.09
C LYS A 4 0.74 -7.93 -15.56
N LEU A 5 1.93 -7.59 -15.07
CA LEU A 5 2.18 -7.44 -13.64
C LEU A 5 1.24 -6.42 -12.97
N SER A 6 0.78 -5.40 -13.71
CA SER A 6 -0.21 -4.42 -13.28
C SER A 6 -1.48 -4.99 -12.65
N ILE A 7 -1.88 -6.23 -12.95
CA ILE A 7 -3.06 -6.85 -12.33
C ILE A 7 -2.90 -6.95 -10.80
N LEU A 8 -1.68 -7.12 -10.30
CA LEU A 8 -1.40 -7.17 -8.86
C LEU A 8 -1.56 -5.81 -8.16
N LEU A 9 -1.58 -4.69 -8.91
CA LEU A 9 -1.88 -3.37 -8.34
C LEU A 9 -3.34 -3.24 -7.91
N ILE A 10 -4.27 -3.95 -8.56
CA ILE A 10 -5.71 -3.85 -8.28
C ILE A 10 -6.03 -4.14 -6.80
N PRO A 11 -5.66 -5.31 -6.23
CA PRO A 11 -5.92 -5.59 -4.81
C PRO A 11 -5.19 -4.61 -3.88
N TYR A 12 -3.99 -4.17 -4.23
CA TYR A 12 -3.24 -3.16 -3.47
C TYR A 12 -3.96 -1.81 -3.43
N LEU A 13 -4.49 -1.34 -4.56
CA LEU A 13 -5.25 -0.09 -4.64
C LEU A 13 -6.58 -0.16 -3.88
N LEU A 14 -7.27 -1.31 -3.94
CA LEU A 14 -8.47 -1.54 -3.13
C LEU A 14 -8.17 -1.48 -1.63
N PHE A 15 -7.06 -2.09 -1.20
CA PHE A 15 -6.59 -2.00 0.17
C PHE A 15 -6.27 -0.56 0.57
N LEU A 16 -5.55 0.19 -0.28
CA LEU A 16 -5.22 1.60 -0.04
C LEU A 16 -6.47 2.46 0.10
N LEU A 17 -7.49 2.23 -0.73
CA LEU A 17 -8.75 2.96 -0.68
C LEU A 17 -9.48 2.68 0.63
N LEU A 18 -9.58 1.42 1.04
CA LEU A 18 -10.20 1.03 2.30
C LEU A 18 -9.43 1.62 3.51
N TRP A 19 -8.11 1.51 3.48
CA TRP A 19 -7.23 2.09 4.49
C TRP A 19 -7.37 3.61 4.58
N LEU A 20 -7.49 4.30 3.44
CA LEU A 20 -7.67 5.75 3.39
C LEU A 20 -8.98 6.16 4.07
N ILE A 21 -10.08 5.47 3.78
CA ILE A 21 -11.37 5.72 4.43
C ILE A 21 -11.26 5.55 5.94
N PHE A 22 -10.69 4.43 6.41
CA PHE A 22 -10.52 4.19 7.84
C PHE A 22 -9.57 5.19 8.51
N SER A 23 -8.49 5.57 7.83
CA SER A 23 -7.53 6.56 8.32
C SER A 23 -8.19 7.94 8.48
N LEU A 24 -9.01 8.36 7.51
CA LEU A 24 -9.78 9.60 7.61
C LEU A 24 -10.77 9.57 8.77
N VAL A 25 -11.48 8.44 8.97
CA VAL A 25 -12.38 8.27 10.11
C VAL A 25 -11.61 8.32 11.44
N ALA A 26 -10.45 7.67 11.52
CA ALA A 26 -9.60 7.69 12.71
C ALA A 26 -9.11 9.10 13.02
N VAL A 27 -8.57 9.82 12.03
CA VAL A 27 -8.14 11.22 12.17
C VAL A 27 -9.31 12.10 12.59
N TYR A 28 -10.49 11.95 11.97
CA TYR A 28 -11.69 12.69 12.38
C TYR A 28 -12.03 12.46 13.86
N HIS A 29 -12.01 11.21 14.34
CA HIS A 29 -12.27 10.89 15.74
C HIS A 29 -11.19 11.47 16.66
N MET A 30 -9.91 11.38 16.28
CA MET A 30 -8.81 11.96 17.05
C MET A 30 -8.91 13.48 17.13
N ILE A 31 -9.31 14.15 16.05
CA ILE A 31 -9.51 15.61 16.06
C ILE A 31 -10.73 15.96 16.94
N LYS A 32 -11.86 15.29 16.73
CA LYS A 32 -13.11 15.60 17.44
C LYS A 32 -13.04 15.34 18.94
N PHE A 33 -12.41 14.26 19.36
CA PHE A 33 -12.39 13.80 20.75
C PHE A 33 -11.04 13.98 21.45
N GLY A 34 -9.95 14.11 20.69
CA GLY A 34 -8.58 14.15 21.20
C GLY A 34 -8.04 15.55 21.47
N PHE A 35 -8.56 16.63 20.89
CA PHE A 35 -8.06 18.00 21.10
C PHE A 35 -8.28 18.59 22.51
N LYS A 36 -8.40 17.74 23.55
CA LYS A 36 -8.42 18.17 24.95
C LYS A 36 -7.03 18.50 25.49
N ASN A 37 -5.97 17.79 25.06
CA ASN A 37 -4.62 17.89 25.64
C ASN A 37 -3.53 17.86 24.56
N PHE A 38 -2.36 18.47 24.86
CA PHE A 38 -1.21 18.51 23.96
C PHE A 38 -0.73 17.11 23.52
N THR A 39 -0.78 16.12 24.41
CA THR A 39 -0.39 14.74 24.12
C THR A 39 -1.21 14.15 22.97
N THR A 40 -2.52 14.37 22.94
CA THR A 40 -3.39 13.82 21.89
C THR A 40 -3.22 14.56 20.56
N PHE A 41 -2.92 15.86 20.59
CA PHE A 41 -2.52 16.59 19.38
C PHE A 41 -1.22 16.01 18.81
N PHE A 42 -0.21 15.83 19.65
CA PHE A 42 1.09 15.31 19.26
C PHE A 42 1.01 13.87 18.72
N THR A 43 0.21 12.99 19.34
CA THR A 43 0.00 11.63 18.82
C THR A 43 -0.77 11.63 17.50
N THR A 44 -1.74 12.51 17.30
CA THR A 44 -2.42 12.68 16.01
C THR A 44 -1.44 13.13 14.93
N PHE A 45 -0.57 14.10 15.24
CA PHE A 45 0.46 14.57 14.33
C PHE A 45 1.44 13.45 13.95
N ILE A 46 1.93 12.67 14.93
CA ILE A 46 2.80 11.52 14.66
C ILE A 46 2.09 10.49 13.78
N PHE A 47 0.83 10.15 14.07
CA PHE A 47 0.07 9.19 13.28
C PHE A 47 -0.01 9.60 11.81
N VAL A 48 -0.33 10.86 11.54
CA VAL A 48 -0.40 11.40 10.16
C VAL A 48 0.98 11.43 9.52
N ALA A 49 2.01 11.92 10.22
CA ALA A 49 3.37 12.01 9.69
C ALA A 49 3.94 10.63 9.34
N VAL A 50 3.77 9.64 10.21
CA VAL A 50 4.22 8.26 9.96
C VAL A 50 3.43 7.62 8.82
N SER A 51 2.12 7.87 8.74
CA SER A 51 1.29 7.38 7.63
C SER A 51 1.75 7.94 6.29
N LEU A 52 2.03 9.25 6.22
CA LEU A 52 2.58 9.89 5.01
C LEU A 52 3.97 9.36 4.66
N ALA A 53 4.84 9.15 5.65
CA ALA A 53 6.15 8.56 5.42
C ALA A 53 6.04 7.13 4.86
N LEU A 54 5.16 6.30 5.41
CA LEU A 54 4.92 4.94 4.90
C LEU A 54 4.35 4.94 3.48
N LEU A 55 3.43 5.86 3.16
CA LEU A 55 2.93 6.02 1.79
C LEU A 55 4.05 6.44 0.82
N ALA A 56 4.91 7.37 1.23
CA ALA A 56 6.05 7.81 0.42
C ALA A 56 7.07 6.68 0.18
N VAL A 57 7.37 5.89 1.21
CA VAL A 57 8.22 4.70 1.10
C VAL A 57 7.59 3.68 0.15
N SER A 58 6.30 3.39 0.33
CA SER A 58 5.57 2.46 -0.54
C SER A 58 5.60 2.93 -2.00
N TYR A 59 5.37 4.21 -2.25
CA TYR A 59 5.45 4.80 -3.59
C TYR A 59 6.85 4.67 -4.19
N SER A 60 7.90 4.93 -3.40
CA SER A 60 9.29 4.81 -3.83
C SER A 60 9.65 3.40 -4.27
N PHE A 61 9.12 2.36 -3.61
CA PHE A 61 9.28 0.97 -4.05
C PHE A 61 8.48 0.65 -5.32
N LEU A 62 7.24 1.14 -5.42
CA LEU A 62 6.38 0.86 -6.58
C LEU A 62 6.87 1.53 -7.86
N MET A 63 7.52 2.70 -7.78
CA MET A 63 8.08 3.40 -8.94
C MET A 63 9.23 2.64 -9.62
N GLN A 64 9.94 1.78 -8.90
CA GLN A 64 11.08 1.04 -9.43
C GLN A 64 10.66 -0.19 -10.23
N ILE A 65 9.38 -0.55 -10.17
CA ILE A 65 8.83 -1.74 -10.82
C ILE A 65 8.31 -1.36 -12.20
N ASP A 66 8.73 -2.11 -13.22
CA ASP A 66 8.11 -2.04 -14.54
C ASP A 66 6.78 -2.81 -14.53
N TRP A 67 5.68 -2.07 -14.54
CA TRP A 67 4.33 -2.62 -14.48
C TRP A 67 3.85 -3.21 -15.82
N ASP A 68 4.49 -2.82 -16.93
CA ASP A 68 4.18 -3.35 -18.26
C ASP A 68 4.86 -4.69 -18.54
N THR A 69 5.70 -5.16 -17.60
CA THR A 69 6.31 -6.49 -17.64
C THR A 69 5.24 -7.58 -17.75
N GLN A 70 5.42 -8.46 -18.74
CA GLN A 70 4.59 -9.64 -18.96
C GLN A 70 5.10 -10.80 -18.12
N ILE A 71 4.25 -11.33 -17.24
CA ILE A 71 4.54 -12.50 -16.43
C ILE A 71 3.95 -13.72 -17.14
N THR A 72 4.82 -14.66 -17.52
CA THR A 72 4.42 -15.96 -18.05
C THR A 72 4.46 -17.00 -16.94
N ILE A 73 3.30 -17.50 -16.52
CA ILE A 73 3.23 -18.61 -15.57
C ILE A 73 3.48 -19.93 -16.34
N PHE A 74 4.34 -20.78 -15.79
CA PHE A 74 4.68 -22.15 -16.22
C PHE A 74 5.71 -22.33 -17.34
N GLU A 75 6.58 -21.37 -17.60
CA GLU A 75 7.63 -21.53 -18.63
C GLU A 75 8.65 -22.65 -18.29
N ASN A 76 8.92 -22.89 -16.99
CA ASN A 76 9.90 -23.88 -16.52
C ASN A 76 9.32 -25.10 -15.78
N ALA A 77 8.00 -25.16 -15.54
CA ALA A 77 7.41 -26.25 -14.76
C ALA A 77 7.45 -27.61 -15.49
N PHE A 78 7.59 -27.60 -16.82
CA PHE A 78 7.67 -28.81 -17.65
C PHE A 78 9.09 -29.16 -18.11
N ASN A 79 10.07 -28.26 -18.00
CA ASN A 79 11.46 -28.49 -18.45
C ASN A 79 12.38 -29.10 -17.37
N ALA A 80 11.90 -29.26 -16.13
CA ALA A 80 12.66 -29.89 -15.04
C ALA A 80 12.74 -31.43 -15.14
N LYS A 81 12.21 -32.03 -16.21
CA LYS A 81 12.44 -33.44 -16.56
C LYS A 81 13.12 -33.48 -17.92
N LEU A 82 14.45 -33.39 -17.94
CA LEU A 82 15.33 -33.93 -18.99
C LEU A 82 16.80 -33.54 -18.71
N PHE A 83 17.32 -33.89 -17.53
CA PHE A 83 18.72 -34.29 -17.31
C PHE A 83 18.76 -35.23 -16.10
#